data_AF-A0A7S7MA87-F1
#
_entry.id   AF-A0A7S7MA87-F1
#
_cell.length_a   1.000
_cell.length_b   1.000
_cell.length_c   1.000
_cell.angle_alpha   90.00
_cell.angle_beta   90.00
_cell.angle_gamma   90.00
#
_symmetry.space_group_name_H-M   'P 1'
#
loop_
_entity.id
_entity.type
_entity.pdbx_description
1 polymer ?
#
loop_
_entity_poly.entity_id
_entity_poly.type
_entity_poly.pdbx_seq_one_letter_code
_entity_poly.pdbx_strand_id
1 'polypeptide(L)'
;MAEPASDLVSFVSSMGGERSLRVEESLGEGYVRLRVAEAERRQAKHDIRCVEDMVIELLRNARDAGARHIYVATAREGGLRTTTMLDDGSGIPSDMQERVFEARVTSKLESVHMDRWGVHGRGMALFSVRENAVSAEVISSGEGKGSSIRVVTDVAELPERADQSSWPSLGTDDEGAQSCVRGPHNIVRTCCEFALEERGSCEVYLGSPAEVAATARARTTPSVDGSDLLFIDSLASLPVLERLRAAADASDLRAQAAALGLEMSERTAHRIVIGQINPLRSVVARLTHAGGSAAGQDRTVDLARDRRGLRLSSSDAQEFSRVMERDFALLGERYYLSLASDPRVRVGHRKITVTFDLEEKD
;
A
#
# COMPACT_ATOMS: atom_id res chain seq x y z
N MET A 1 7.15 14.31 -63.68
CA MET A 1 7.35 13.21 -62.72
C MET A 1 7.57 13.82 -61.34
N ALA A 2 6.56 13.70 -60.48
CA ALA A 2 6.43 14.01 -59.04
C ALA A 2 4.91 14.18 -58.84
N GLU A 3 4.15 13.54 -57.95
CA GLU A 3 4.39 12.75 -56.73
C GLU A 3 3.20 11.78 -56.55
N PRO A 4 3.39 10.58 -55.98
CA PRO A 4 2.31 9.78 -55.39
C PRO A 4 2.35 9.73 -53.85
N ALA A 5 3.30 10.44 -53.21
CA ALA A 5 3.54 10.34 -51.77
C ALA A 5 2.58 11.18 -50.91
N SER A 6 2.08 12.30 -51.42
CA SER A 6 1.15 13.19 -50.67
C SER A 6 -0.25 12.60 -50.55
N ASP A 7 -0.64 11.72 -51.47
CA ASP A 7 -2.00 11.13 -51.54
C ASP A 7 -2.19 9.95 -50.57
N LEU A 8 -1.11 9.22 -50.26
CA LEU A 8 -1.13 8.17 -49.23
C LEU A 8 -1.16 8.78 -47.82
N VAL A 9 -0.46 9.88 -47.59
CA VAL A 9 -0.47 10.60 -46.31
C VAL A 9 -1.83 11.26 -46.05
N SER A 10 -2.45 11.84 -47.07
CA SER A 10 -3.80 12.41 -46.98
C SER A 10 -4.87 11.33 -46.79
N PHE A 11 -4.73 10.17 -47.42
CA PHE A 11 -5.63 9.02 -47.29
C PHE A 11 -5.52 8.31 -45.93
N VAL A 12 -4.30 8.13 -45.40
CA VAL A 12 -4.10 7.60 -44.03
C VAL A 12 -4.60 8.61 -42.98
N SER A 13 -4.48 9.90 -43.25
CA SER A 13 -5.04 10.95 -42.38
C SER A 13 -6.57 10.99 -42.40
N SER A 14 -7.21 10.65 -43.53
CA SER A 14 -8.68 10.63 -43.66
C SER A 14 -9.33 9.37 -43.08
N MET A 15 -8.63 8.22 -43.05
CA MET A 15 -9.07 7.03 -42.31
C MET A 15 -8.64 7.01 -40.84
N GLY A 16 -7.57 7.73 -40.47
CA GLY A 16 -7.05 7.85 -39.10
C GLY A 16 -7.58 9.07 -38.32
N GLY A 17 -8.69 9.68 -38.78
CA GLY A 17 -9.09 11.05 -38.50
C GLY A 17 -9.13 11.50 -37.04
N GLU A 18 -9.41 10.63 -36.07
CA GLU A 18 -9.36 10.99 -34.64
C GLU A 18 -8.01 10.68 -33.98
N ARG A 19 -7.32 9.63 -34.44
CA ARG A 19 -6.04 9.20 -33.89
C ARG A 19 -4.89 10.13 -34.33
N SER A 20 -4.90 10.58 -35.58
CA SER A 20 -3.91 11.53 -36.13
C SER A 20 -3.98 12.93 -35.48
N LEU A 21 -5.17 13.32 -35.02
CA LEU A 21 -5.41 14.59 -34.31
C LEU A 21 -4.91 14.56 -32.86
N ARG A 22 -4.79 13.36 -32.26
CA ARG A 22 -4.44 13.19 -30.84
C ARG A 22 -2.99 12.76 -30.64
N VAL A 23 -2.40 12.06 -31.61
CA VAL A 23 -1.03 11.51 -31.54
C VAL A 23 -0.03 12.44 -32.23
N GLU A 24 1.06 12.72 -31.55
CA GLU A 24 2.24 13.43 -32.08
C GLU A 24 3.25 12.44 -32.64
N GLU A 25 3.51 11.37 -31.89
CA GLU A 25 4.52 10.36 -32.19
C GLU A 25 4.00 8.98 -31.80
N SER A 26 4.22 7.98 -32.66
CA SER A 26 4.00 6.58 -32.32
C SER A 26 5.31 5.97 -31.82
N LEU A 27 5.33 5.44 -30.60
CA LEU A 27 6.56 4.94 -29.95
C LEU A 27 6.72 3.42 -30.09
N GLY A 28 5.71 2.71 -30.61
CA GLY A 28 5.68 1.26 -30.70
C GLY A 28 4.97 0.61 -29.50
N GLU A 29 4.67 -0.69 -29.59
CA GLU A 29 4.09 -1.49 -28.48
C GLU A 29 2.84 -0.87 -27.82
N GLY A 30 2.01 -0.18 -28.61
CA GLY A 30 0.81 0.52 -28.12
C GLY A 30 1.07 1.87 -27.43
N TYR A 31 2.33 2.27 -27.26
CA TYR A 31 2.70 3.56 -26.71
C TYR A 31 2.71 4.66 -27.76
N VAL A 32 2.24 5.84 -27.35
CA VAL A 32 2.18 7.05 -28.16
C VAL A 32 2.56 8.26 -27.32
N ARG A 33 3.11 9.28 -27.98
CA ARG A 33 3.16 10.64 -27.43
C ARG A 33 1.92 11.40 -27.89
N LEU A 34 1.13 11.90 -26.96
CA LEU A 34 -0.02 12.74 -27.29
C LEU A 34 0.43 14.12 -27.73
N ARG A 35 -0.28 14.77 -28.65
CA ARG A 35 -0.08 16.19 -29.00
C ARG A 35 -0.32 17.08 -27.79
N VAL A 36 0.37 18.22 -27.72
CA VAL A 36 0.24 19.20 -26.61
C VAL A 36 -1.21 19.59 -26.35
N ALA A 37 -1.97 19.99 -27.38
CA ALA A 37 -3.37 20.38 -27.24
C ALA A 37 -4.29 19.24 -26.76
N GLU A 38 -3.93 17.98 -27.01
CA GLU A 38 -4.67 16.82 -26.48
C GLU A 38 -4.30 16.56 -25.02
N ALA A 39 -3.01 16.63 -24.69
CA ALA A 39 -2.54 16.50 -23.31
C ALA A 39 -3.11 17.61 -22.41
N GLU A 40 -3.12 18.87 -22.87
CA GLU A 40 -3.71 20.02 -22.17
C GLU A 40 -5.23 19.89 -22.00
N ARG A 41 -5.95 19.37 -23.00
CA ARG A 41 -7.39 19.07 -22.86
C ARG A 41 -7.67 18.01 -21.81
N ARG A 42 -6.76 17.05 -21.62
CA ARG A 42 -6.82 16.04 -20.55
C ARG A 42 -6.22 16.52 -19.22
N GLN A 43 -5.69 17.75 -19.16
CA GLN A 43 -5.04 18.32 -17.99
C GLN A 43 -6.08 18.85 -16.99
N ALA A 44 -6.63 17.96 -16.15
CA ALA A 44 -7.09 18.37 -14.82
C ALA A 44 -5.86 18.62 -13.93
N LYS A 45 -5.87 19.67 -13.10
CA LYS A 45 -4.81 20.02 -12.14
C LYS A 45 -4.45 18.82 -11.22
N HIS A 46 -3.55 17.95 -11.64
CA HIS A 46 -2.91 16.96 -10.75
C HIS A 46 -1.43 17.31 -10.71
N ASP A 47 -1.13 18.33 -9.91
CA ASP A 47 0.22 18.57 -9.45
C ASP A 47 0.50 17.57 -8.34
N ILE A 48 1.62 16.86 -8.44
CA ILE A 48 2.16 16.07 -7.35
C ILE A 48 2.64 17.07 -6.29
N ARG A 49 1.83 17.31 -5.25
CA ARG A 49 2.14 18.32 -4.21
C ARG A 49 2.64 17.69 -2.92
N CYS A 50 2.43 16.39 -2.78
CA CYS A 50 2.91 15.62 -1.64
C CYS A 50 3.22 14.19 -2.05
N VAL A 51 3.96 13.48 -1.20
CA VAL A 51 4.30 12.06 -1.41
C VAL A 51 3.04 11.20 -1.59
N GLU A 52 1.95 11.53 -0.91
CA GLU A 52 0.68 10.82 -1.07
C GLU A 52 0.08 10.94 -2.49
N ASP A 53 0.22 12.10 -3.13
CA ASP A 53 -0.24 12.32 -4.51
C ASP A 53 0.58 11.46 -5.49
N MET A 54 1.88 11.29 -5.24
CA MET A 54 2.73 10.36 -6.02
C MET A 54 2.29 8.90 -5.82
N VAL A 55 2.07 8.48 -4.57
CA VAL A 55 1.69 7.08 -4.27
C VAL A 55 0.39 6.70 -4.95
N ILE A 56 -0.61 7.58 -4.94
CA ILE A 56 -1.90 7.28 -5.59
C ILE A 56 -1.76 7.17 -7.12
N GLU A 57 -0.95 8.00 -7.76
CA GLU A 57 -0.71 7.90 -9.21
C GLU A 57 -0.01 6.59 -9.59
N LEU A 58 0.96 6.14 -8.77
CA LEU A 58 1.60 4.83 -8.98
C LEU A 58 0.60 3.68 -8.81
N LEU A 59 -0.26 3.73 -7.78
CA LEU A 59 -1.30 2.72 -7.54
C LEU A 59 -2.29 2.64 -8.71
N ARG A 60 -2.75 3.80 -9.21
CA ARG A 60 -3.64 3.89 -10.38
C ARG A 60 -2.98 3.29 -11.62
N ASN A 61 -1.69 3.57 -11.84
CA ASN A 61 -0.96 2.98 -12.97
C ASN A 61 -0.88 1.45 -12.89
N ALA A 62 -0.61 0.89 -11.71
CA ALA A 62 -0.56 -0.55 -11.52
C ALA A 62 -1.93 -1.21 -11.76
N ARG A 63 -3.02 -0.65 -11.20
CA ARG A 63 -4.40 -1.12 -11.49
C ARG A 63 -4.71 -1.08 -12.97
N ASP A 64 -4.42 0.04 -13.63
CA ASP A 64 -4.71 0.20 -15.05
C ASP A 64 -3.88 -0.73 -15.94
N ALA A 65 -2.71 -1.18 -15.46
CA ALA A 65 -1.91 -2.23 -16.09
C ALA A 65 -2.47 -3.64 -15.83
N GLY A 66 -3.61 -3.75 -15.14
CA GLY A 66 -4.28 -5.02 -14.85
C GLY A 66 -3.71 -5.78 -13.65
N ALA A 67 -2.89 -5.13 -12.80
CA ALA A 67 -2.32 -5.78 -11.64
C ALA A 67 -3.40 -6.30 -10.67
N ARG A 68 -3.25 -7.54 -10.23
CA ARG A 68 -4.08 -8.17 -9.19
C ARG A 68 -3.46 -8.02 -7.82
N HIS A 69 -2.13 -7.91 -7.73
CA HIS A 69 -1.40 -7.73 -6.49
C HIS A 69 -0.41 -6.57 -6.63
N ILE A 70 -0.54 -5.58 -5.74
CA ILE A 70 0.30 -4.38 -5.72
C ILE A 70 1.00 -4.31 -4.36
N TYR A 71 2.32 -4.19 -4.38
CA TYR A 71 3.17 -4.14 -3.20
C TYR A 71 3.84 -2.77 -3.13
N VAL A 72 3.59 -2.06 -2.03
CA VAL A 72 4.15 -0.73 -1.77
C VAL A 72 5.15 -0.86 -0.63
N ALA A 73 6.43 -0.82 -0.98
CA ALA A 73 7.52 -0.74 -0.02
C ALA A 73 7.85 0.73 0.24
N THR A 74 7.91 1.13 1.51
CA THR A 74 8.35 2.48 1.87
C THR A 74 9.48 2.41 2.89
N ALA A 75 10.48 3.28 2.72
CA ALA A 75 11.57 3.48 3.65
C ALA A 75 11.89 4.98 3.74
N ARG A 76 12.40 5.41 4.89
CA ARG A 76 12.86 6.79 5.07
C ARG A 76 14.22 6.78 5.75
N GLU A 77 15.16 7.47 5.14
CA GLU A 77 16.51 7.69 5.66
C GLU A 77 16.79 9.19 5.65
N GLY A 78 16.78 9.81 6.83
CA GLY A 78 16.88 11.26 6.96
C GLY A 78 15.71 11.99 6.26
N GLY A 79 16.06 12.87 5.33
CA GLY A 79 15.12 13.60 4.47
C GLY A 79 14.63 12.81 3.26
N LEU A 80 15.29 11.69 2.92
CA LEU A 80 14.95 10.93 1.72
C LEU A 80 13.91 9.86 2.04
N ARG A 81 12.83 9.85 1.26
CA ARG A 81 11.85 8.78 1.25
C ARG A 81 11.96 7.99 -0.06
N THR A 82 12.19 6.70 0.09
CA THR A 82 12.17 5.73 -1.00
C THR A 82 10.85 4.99 -0.98
N THR A 83 10.14 5.04 -2.11
CA THR A 83 8.92 4.26 -2.36
C THR A 83 9.19 3.34 -3.55
N THR A 84 9.09 2.04 -3.34
CA THR A 84 9.19 1.03 -4.41
C THR A 84 7.84 0.35 -4.56
N MET A 85 7.24 0.43 -5.73
CA MET A 85 5.99 -0.23 -6.07
C MET A 85 6.26 -1.42 -6.99
N LEU A 86 5.86 -2.61 -6.57
CA LEU A 86 5.92 -3.82 -7.37
C LEU A 86 4.50 -4.29 -7.69
N ASP A 87 4.27 -4.75 -8.91
CA ASP A 87 2.98 -5.25 -9.36
C ASP A 87 3.14 -6.44 -10.31
N ASP A 88 2.04 -7.17 -10.53
CA ASP A 88 1.92 -8.30 -11.47
C ASP A 88 1.09 -7.94 -12.72
N GLY A 89 1.08 -6.67 -13.12
CA GLY A 89 0.38 -6.20 -14.31
C GLY A 89 1.09 -6.57 -15.63
N SER A 90 0.68 -5.90 -16.70
CA SER A 90 1.21 -6.13 -18.06
C SER A 90 2.71 -5.82 -18.22
N GLY A 91 3.30 -5.07 -17.29
CA GLY A 91 4.70 -4.62 -17.38
C GLY A 91 4.96 -3.62 -18.50
N ILE A 92 6.24 -3.23 -18.63
CA ILE A 92 6.74 -2.16 -19.50
C ILE A 92 7.87 -2.72 -20.38
N PRO A 93 7.74 -2.67 -21.72
CA PRO A 93 8.79 -3.07 -22.65
C PRO A 93 10.12 -2.34 -22.40
N SER A 94 11.24 -3.02 -22.63
CA SER A 94 12.58 -2.51 -22.26
C SER A 94 12.93 -1.16 -22.90
N ASP A 95 12.56 -0.96 -24.16
CA ASP A 95 12.75 0.28 -24.89
C ASP A 95 11.83 1.42 -24.42
N MET A 96 10.75 1.09 -23.69
CA MET A 96 9.82 2.06 -23.11
C MET A 96 10.14 2.45 -21.66
N GLN A 97 10.96 1.69 -20.94
CA GLN A 97 11.19 1.88 -19.50
C GLN A 97 11.67 3.28 -19.11
N GLU A 98 12.47 3.93 -19.95
CA GLU A 98 12.89 5.33 -19.72
C GLU A 98 11.87 6.33 -20.28
N ARG A 99 11.28 6.02 -21.44
CA ARG A 99 10.35 6.89 -22.18
C ARG A 99 9.01 7.07 -21.49
N VAL A 100 8.56 6.13 -20.65
CA VAL A 100 7.29 6.24 -19.90
C VAL A 100 7.25 7.42 -18.92
N PHE A 101 8.41 7.95 -18.55
CA PHE A 101 8.52 9.16 -17.72
C PHE A 101 8.59 10.45 -18.53
N GLU A 102 8.62 10.39 -19.86
CA GLU A 102 8.59 11.59 -20.67
C GLU A 102 7.17 12.17 -20.75
N ALA A 103 7.11 13.49 -20.92
CA ALA A 103 5.83 14.18 -21.03
C ALA A 103 4.98 13.60 -22.18
N ARG A 104 3.71 13.36 -21.87
CA ARG A 104 2.63 12.98 -22.80
C ARG A 104 2.75 11.56 -23.35
N VAL A 105 3.67 10.76 -22.84
CA VAL A 105 3.81 9.35 -23.23
C VAL A 105 2.76 8.51 -22.53
N THR A 106 1.95 7.78 -23.28
CA THR A 106 0.86 6.93 -22.75
C THR A 106 0.61 5.74 -23.64
N SER A 107 0.17 4.62 -23.05
CA SER A 107 -0.43 3.48 -23.76
C SER A 107 -1.97 3.57 -23.80
N LYS A 108 -2.57 4.61 -23.19
CA LYS A 108 -4.02 4.77 -22.98
C LYS A 108 -4.59 5.85 -23.90
N LEU A 109 -4.63 5.54 -25.20
CA LEU A 109 -5.10 6.52 -26.19
C LEU A 109 -6.62 6.73 -26.13
N GLU A 110 -7.38 5.65 -25.95
CA GLU A 110 -8.85 5.64 -25.99
C GLU A 110 -9.51 5.68 -24.61
N SER A 111 -8.78 5.34 -23.55
CA SER A 111 -9.27 5.21 -22.18
C SER A 111 -8.88 6.41 -21.31
N VAL A 112 -9.72 7.45 -21.29
CA VAL A 112 -9.68 8.48 -20.24
C VAL A 112 -10.64 8.05 -19.14
N HIS A 113 -10.10 7.76 -17.97
CA HIS A 113 -10.87 7.31 -16.82
C HIS A 113 -10.94 8.44 -15.79
N MET A 114 -12.13 8.66 -15.24
CA MET A 114 -12.36 9.55 -14.11
C MET A 114 -12.69 8.67 -12.91
N ASP A 115 -11.88 8.75 -11.87
CA ASP A 115 -12.12 8.12 -10.58
C ASP A 115 -12.19 9.18 -9.48
N ARG A 116 -12.29 8.74 -8.22
CA ARG A 116 -12.33 9.64 -7.05
C ARG A 116 -11.12 10.57 -6.96
N TRP A 117 -9.96 10.16 -7.48
CA TRP A 117 -8.73 10.94 -7.49
C TRP A 117 -8.57 11.77 -8.76
N GLY A 118 -9.61 11.89 -9.60
CA GLY A 118 -9.67 12.76 -10.76
C GLY A 118 -9.44 12.03 -12.08
N VAL A 119 -8.90 12.71 -13.08
CA VAL A 119 -8.74 12.17 -14.44
C VAL A 119 -7.35 11.58 -14.63
N HIS A 120 -7.26 10.33 -15.10
CA HIS A 120 -6.01 9.66 -15.48
C HIS A 120 -6.08 9.07 -16.90
N GLY A 121 -4.93 8.65 -17.45
CA GLY A 121 -4.82 8.15 -18.84
C GLY A 121 -4.25 9.17 -19.85
N ARG A 122 -3.56 10.21 -19.38
CA ARG A 122 -3.05 11.32 -20.20
C ARG A 122 -1.54 11.34 -20.46
N GLY A 123 -0.81 10.37 -19.91
CA GLY A 123 0.65 10.29 -20.07
C GLY A 123 1.45 11.37 -19.33
N MET A 124 0.91 11.93 -18.26
CA MET A 124 1.59 12.95 -17.45
C MET A 124 1.94 12.48 -16.04
N ALA A 125 1.32 11.41 -15.53
CA ALA A 125 1.49 10.99 -14.14
C ALA A 125 2.95 10.66 -13.80
N LEU A 126 3.58 9.75 -14.56
CA LEU A 126 4.97 9.37 -14.33
C LEU A 126 5.95 10.52 -14.61
N PHE A 127 5.69 11.34 -15.64
CA PHE A 127 6.45 12.57 -15.87
C PHE A 127 6.41 13.51 -14.66
N SER A 128 5.21 13.82 -14.15
CA SER A 128 5.05 14.67 -12.97
C SER A 128 5.70 14.06 -11.72
N VAL A 129 5.68 12.73 -11.56
CA VAL A 129 6.42 12.05 -10.49
C VAL A 129 7.92 12.28 -10.64
N ARG A 130 8.49 12.11 -11.85
CA ARG A 130 9.92 12.31 -12.10
C ARG A 130 10.36 13.75 -11.86
N GLU A 131 9.56 14.74 -12.26
CA GLU A 131 9.87 16.17 -12.05
C GLU A 131 9.87 16.59 -10.56
N ASN A 132 9.15 15.88 -9.69
CA ASN A 132 9.04 16.19 -8.25
C ASN A 132 9.87 15.24 -7.36
N ALA A 133 10.62 14.32 -7.96
CA ALA A 133 11.41 13.33 -7.27
C ALA A 133 12.91 13.59 -7.45
N VAL A 134 13.72 13.15 -6.49
CA VAL A 134 15.18 13.06 -6.64
C VAL A 134 15.53 12.04 -7.72
N SER A 135 14.82 10.91 -7.76
CA SER A 135 14.84 9.98 -8.88
C SER A 135 13.53 9.21 -9.01
N ALA A 136 13.18 8.82 -10.23
CA ALA A 136 12.04 7.95 -10.54
C ALA A 136 12.43 7.02 -11.69
N GLU A 137 12.46 5.72 -11.43
CA GLU A 137 13.06 4.72 -12.32
C GLU A 137 12.22 3.44 -12.36
N VAL A 138 12.11 2.83 -13.55
CA VAL A 138 11.72 1.43 -13.66
C VAL A 138 12.95 0.58 -13.32
N ILE A 139 12.91 -0.13 -12.20
CA ILE A 139 14.03 -0.96 -11.75
C ILE A 139 14.05 -2.31 -12.45
N SER A 140 12.87 -2.88 -12.65
CA SER A 140 12.71 -4.11 -13.41
C SER A 140 11.30 -4.17 -13.97
N SER A 141 11.19 -4.49 -15.25
CA SER A 141 9.91 -4.70 -15.91
C SER A 141 10.12 -5.49 -17.20
N GLY A 142 9.04 -6.00 -17.75
CA GLY A 142 9.01 -6.61 -19.07
C GLY A 142 7.58 -6.95 -19.45
N GLU A 143 7.33 -7.11 -20.74
CA GLU A 143 5.99 -7.47 -21.22
C GLU A 143 5.50 -8.77 -20.57
N GLY A 144 4.32 -8.71 -19.95
CA GLY A 144 3.69 -9.80 -19.20
C GLY A 144 4.37 -10.17 -17.88
N LYS A 145 5.36 -9.41 -17.39
CA LYS A 145 6.16 -9.75 -16.19
C LYS A 145 5.82 -8.94 -14.95
N GLY A 146 4.88 -7.99 -15.03
CA GLY A 146 4.69 -6.97 -14.00
C GLY A 146 5.80 -5.91 -14.02
N SER A 147 5.78 -5.03 -13.03
CA SER A 147 6.75 -3.94 -12.93
C SER A 147 7.27 -3.74 -11.50
N SER A 148 8.48 -3.20 -11.39
CA SER A 148 9.02 -2.59 -10.17
C SER A 148 9.47 -1.17 -10.50
N ILE A 149 8.82 -0.19 -9.88
CA ILE A 149 9.12 1.24 -10.04
C ILE A 149 9.58 1.78 -8.70
N ARG A 150 10.76 2.41 -8.67
CA ARG A 150 11.31 3.06 -7.48
C ARG A 150 11.31 4.57 -7.67
N VAL A 151 10.83 5.27 -6.65
CA VAL A 151 10.85 6.73 -6.59
C VAL A 151 11.50 7.15 -5.27
N VAL A 152 12.47 8.05 -5.37
CA VAL A 152 13.15 8.68 -4.23
C VAL A 152 12.75 10.15 -4.20
N THR A 153 12.23 10.60 -3.06
CA THR A 153 11.76 11.98 -2.85
C THR A 153 12.49 12.59 -1.67
N ASP A 154 12.77 13.90 -1.73
CA ASP A 154 13.23 14.66 -0.57
C ASP A 154 12.03 15.33 0.09
N VAL A 155 11.77 15.01 1.36
CA VAL A 155 10.63 15.55 2.11
C VAL A 155 10.70 17.07 2.33
N ALA A 156 11.87 17.69 2.09
CA ALA A 156 12.00 19.14 2.10
C ALA A 156 11.42 19.79 0.82
N GLU A 157 11.54 19.13 -0.33
CA GLU A 157 11.08 19.62 -1.63
C GLU A 157 9.66 19.12 -1.95
N LEU A 158 9.40 17.83 -1.73
CA LEU A 158 8.08 17.23 -1.85
C LEU A 158 7.61 16.76 -0.46
N PRO A 159 6.81 17.57 0.26
CA PRO A 159 6.45 17.25 1.63
C PRO A 159 5.60 15.98 1.70
N GLU A 160 5.79 15.21 2.77
CA GLU A 160 4.86 14.18 3.20
C GLU A 160 3.95 14.71 4.30
N ARG A 161 2.71 14.22 4.37
CA ARG A 161 1.78 14.65 5.43
C ARG A 161 2.22 14.09 6.79
N ALA A 162 1.73 14.69 7.87
CA ALA A 162 2.12 14.31 9.23
C ALA A 162 1.66 12.88 9.58
N ASP A 163 2.48 12.21 10.40
CA ASP A 163 2.27 10.84 10.90
C ASP A 163 2.13 9.79 9.77
N GLN A 164 3.25 9.23 9.33
CA GLN A 164 3.30 8.17 8.30
C GLN A 164 3.16 6.74 8.86
N SER A 165 2.73 6.61 10.11
CA SER A 165 2.72 5.32 10.83
C SER A 165 1.34 4.87 11.30
N SER A 166 0.46 5.82 11.62
CA SER A 166 -0.88 5.51 12.07
C SER A 166 -1.80 5.05 10.94
N TRP A 167 -2.62 4.06 11.26
CA TRP A 167 -3.63 3.53 10.35
C TRP A 167 -4.95 4.30 10.51
N PRO A 168 -5.70 4.52 9.43
CA PRO A 168 -7.04 5.07 9.53
C PRO A 168 -8.01 4.04 10.14
N SER A 169 -9.13 4.52 10.68
CA SER A 169 -10.24 3.67 11.11
C SER A 169 -11.31 3.59 10.03
N LEU A 170 -11.83 2.38 9.81
CA LEU A 170 -12.94 2.14 8.91
C LEU A 170 -14.26 2.55 9.57
N GLY A 171 -15.15 3.17 8.79
CA GLY A 171 -16.53 3.40 9.14
C GLY A 171 -17.42 2.88 8.03
N THR A 172 -18.68 2.64 8.36
CA THR A 172 -19.72 2.24 7.41
C THR A 172 -20.79 3.34 7.44
N ASP A 173 -21.22 3.80 6.28
CA ASP A 173 -22.33 4.74 6.17
C ASP A 173 -23.70 4.03 6.24
N ASP A 174 -24.77 4.82 6.19
CA ASP A 174 -26.15 4.33 6.28
C ASP A 174 -26.55 3.40 5.10
N GLU A 175 -25.81 3.47 3.99
CA GLU A 175 -26.00 2.63 2.80
C GLU A 175 -25.13 1.35 2.84
N GLY A 176 -24.32 1.16 3.89
CA GLY A 176 -23.47 -0.01 4.06
C GLY A 176 -22.11 0.11 3.37
N ALA A 177 -21.77 1.24 2.76
CA ALA A 177 -20.50 1.45 2.10
C ALA A 177 -19.39 1.77 3.12
N GLN A 178 -18.23 1.13 2.95
CA GLN A 178 -17.11 1.25 3.87
C GLN A 178 -16.13 2.34 3.41
N SER A 179 -15.73 3.22 4.32
CA SER A 179 -14.77 4.28 4.03
C SER A 179 -13.84 4.57 5.22
N CYS A 180 -12.70 5.21 4.95
CA CYS A 180 -11.80 5.69 6.00
C CYS A 180 -12.38 6.96 6.65
N VAL A 181 -12.86 6.86 7.89
CA VAL A 181 -13.59 7.95 8.57
C VAL A 181 -12.74 8.75 9.57
N ARG A 182 -11.67 8.16 10.11
CA ARG A 182 -10.72 8.86 11.01
C ARG A 182 -9.29 8.43 10.73
N GLY A 183 -8.35 9.21 11.27
CA GLY A 183 -6.91 8.99 11.14
C GLY A 183 -6.24 10.01 10.21
N PRO A 184 -4.91 10.12 10.27
CA PRO A 184 -4.17 11.08 9.48
C PRO A 184 -4.32 10.78 7.98
N HIS A 185 -4.30 11.84 7.18
CA HIS A 185 -4.15 11.72 5.74
C HIS A 185 -2.68 11.49 5.43
N ASN A 186 -2.24 10.24 5.44
CA ASN A 186 -0.87 9.82 5.21
C ASN A 186 -0.80 8.75 4.09
N ILE A 187 0.40 8.27 3.76
CA ILE A 187 0.59 7.21 2.76
C ILE A 187 -0.24 5.96 3.08
N VAL A 188 -0.31 5.58 4.37
CA VAL A 188 -1.12 4.43 4.82
C VAL A 188 -2.57 4.63 4.43
N ARG A 189 -3.16 5.79 4.75
CA ARG A 189 -4.54 6.12 4.41
C ARG A 189 -4.76 6.17 2.90
N THR A 190 -3.82 6.71 2.12
CA THR A 190 -3.91 6.69 0.65
C THR A 190 -4.03 5.27 0.12
N CYS A 191 -3.17 4.35 0.57
CA CYS A 191 -3.26 2.93 0.20
C CYS A 191 -4.58 2.29 0.68
N CYS A 192 -5.06 2.67 1.87
CA CYS A 192 -6.35 2.19 2.42
C CYS A 192 -7.54 2.63 1.58
N GLU A 193 -7.63 3.91 1.24
CA GLU A 193 -8.72 4.47 0.43
C GLU A 193 -8.73 3.84 -0.95
N PHE A 194 -7.55 3.72 -1.59
CA PHE A 194 -7.41 3.02 -2.87
C PHE A 194 -7.85 1.56 -2.79
N ALA A 195 -7.36 0.80 -1.82
CA ALA A 195 -7.67 -0.63 -1.73
C ALA A 195 -9.14 -0.92 -1.38
N LEU A 196 -9.83 0.03 -0.72
CA LEU A 196 -11.27 -0.06 -0.47
C LEU A 196 -12.09 0.22 -1.73
N GLU A 197 -11.70 1.22 -2.51
CA GLU A 197 -12.36 1.57 -3.78
C GLU A 197 -12.17 0.47 -4.82
N GLU A 198 -10.97 -0.08 -4.91
CA GLU A 198 -10.60 -1.14 -5.87
C GLU A 198 -10.81 -2.56 -5.33
N ARG A 199 -11.66 -2.69 -4.31
CA ARG A 199 -11.91 -3.98 -3.64
C ARG A 199 -12.50 -4.99 -4.62
N GLY A 200 -11.81 -6.11 -4.80
CA GLY A 200 -12.18 -7.17 -5.74
C GLY A 200 -11.46 -7.07 -7.09
N SER A 201 -11.00 -5.87 -7.45
CA SER A 201 -10.16 -5.63 -8.64
C SER A 201 -8.70 -5.96 -8.35
N CYS A 202 -8.12 -5.44 -7.27
CA CYS A 202 -6.73 -5.70 -6.89
C CYS A 202 -6.54 -5.70 -5.36
N GLU A 203 -5.45 -6.32 -4.91
CA GLU A 203 -5.02 -6.31 -3.52
C GLU A 203 -3.76 -5.48 -3.32
N VAL A 204 -3.77 -4.62 -2.30
CA VAL A 204 -2.61 -3.79 -1.94
C VAL A 204 -1.95 -4.30 -0.66
N TYR A 205 -0.63 -4.35 -0.66
CA TYR A 205 0.22 -4.66 0.49
C TYR A 205 1.14 -3.47 0.76
N LEU A 206 1.21 -3.02 2.01
CA LEU A 206 2.02 -1.86 2.40
C LEU A 206 2.93 -2.23 3.58
N GLY A 207 4.22 -1.97 3.46
CA GLY A 207 5.19 -2.19 4.53
C GLY A 207 6.60 -1.71 4.20
N SER A 208 7.57 -2.17 4.98
CA SER A 208 8.99 -1.99 4.71
C SER A 208 9.46 -2.88 3.54
N PRO A 209 10.64 -2.60 2.93
CA PRO A 209 11.19 -3.45 1.87
C PRO A 209 11.31 -4.93 2.28
N ALA A 210 11.67 -5.19 3.53
CA ALA A 210 11.79 -6.54 4.06
C ALA A 210 10.44 -7.25 4.19
N GLU A 211 9.41 -6.56 4.67
CA GLU A 211 8.06 -7.10 4.79
C GLU A 211 7.43 -7.35 3.41
N VAL A 212 7.65 -6.43 2.46
CA VAL A 212 7.20 -6.61 1.07
C VAL A 212 7.88 -7.83 0.44
N ALA A 213 9.21 -7.96 0.57
CA ALA A 213 9.92 -9.11 0.04
C ALA A 213 9.46 -10.44 0.67
N ALA A 214 9.26 -10.47 1.99
CA ALA A 214 8.71 -11.62 2.69
C ALA A 214 7.30 -11.97 2.21
N THR A 215 6.48 -10.95 1.93
CA THR A 215 5.10 -11.15 1.48
C THR A 215 5.04 -11.70 0.06
N ALA A 216 5.79 -11.11 -0.88
CA ALA A 216 5.87 -11.62 -2.25
C ALA A 216 6.43 -13.05 -2.26
N ARG A 217 7.53 -13.32 -1.54
CA ARG A 217 8.09 -14.68 -1.43
C ARG A 217 7.11 -15.72 -0.85
N ALA A 218 6.16 -15.30 -0.01
CA ALA A 218 5.19 -16.22 0.58
C ALA A 218 3.92 -16.38 -0.25
N ARG A 219 3.52 -15.35 -1.02
CA ARG A 219 2.22 -15.29 -1.70
C ARG A 219 2.27 -15.52 -3.20
N THR A 220 3.41 -15.29 -3.85
CA THR A 220 3.50 -15.42 -5.30
C THR A 220 3.41 -16.88 -5.73
N THR A 221 2.45 -17.15 -6.61
CA THR A 221 2.30 -18.43 -7.30
C THR A 221 3.38 -18.55 -8.36
N PRO A 222 4.19 -19.62 -8.36
CA PRO A 222 5.19 -19.83 -9.41
C PRO A 222 4.52 -20.12 -10.75
N SER A 223 4.99 -19.47 -11.82
CA SER A 223 4.55 -19.73 -13.20
C SER A 223 5.20 -20.98 -13.80
N VAL A 224 6.32 -21.43 -13.21
CA VAL A 224 7.12 -22.56 -13.68
C VAL A 224 7.32 -23.58 -12.56
N ASP A 225 7.35 -24.86 -12.92
CA ASP A 225 7.60 -25.94 -11.96
C ASP A 225 9.03 -25.90 -11.42
N GLY A 226 9.24 -26.42 -10.21
CA GLY A 226 10.54 -26.36 -9.54
C GLY A 226 11.69 -27.03 -10.31
N SER A 227 11.40 -28.03 -11.15
CA SER A 227 12.39 -28.65 -12.04
C SER A 227 12.84 -27.73 -13.16
N ASP A 228 11.94 -26.88 -13.65
CA ASP A 228 12.20 -26.00 -14.78
C ASP A 228 13.08 -24.82 -14.38
N LEU A 229 13.03 -24.41 -13.10
CA LEU A 229 13.93 -23.43 -12.52
C LEU A 229 15.40 -23.84 -12.64
N LEU A 230 15.72 -25.14 -12.68
CA LEU A 230 17.10 -25.64 -12.85
C LEU A 230 17.67 -25.34 -14.25
N PHE A 231 16.81 -25.07 -15.23
CA PHE A 231 17.19 -24.77 -16.61
C PHE A 231 17.12 -23.28 -16.92
N ILE A 232 16.83 -22.44 -15.93
CA ILE A 232 16.80 -20.98 -16.09
C ILE A 232 18.20 -20.42 -15.84
N ASP A 233 18.79 -19.80 -16.86
CA ASP A 233 20.11 -19.16 -16.76
C ASP A 233 20.12 -17.94 -15.82
N SER A 234 18.99 -17.26 -15.69
CA SER A 234 18.85 -16.06 -14.86
C SER A 234 17.41 -15.86 -14.38
N LEU A 235 17.23 -15.62 -13.08
CA LEU A 235 15.94 -15.27 -12.49
C LEU A 235 15.34 -13.99 -13.09
N ALA A 236 16.13 -13.16 -13.78
CA ALA A 236 15.63 -11.99 -14.49
C ALA A 236 14.63 -12.35 -15.62
N SER A 237 14.63 -13.59 -16.10
CA SER A 237 13.65 -14.06 -17.08
C SER A 237 12.24 -14.21 -16.48
N LEU A 238 12.14 -14.45 -15.17
CA LEU A 238 10.87 -14.65 -14.47
C LEU A 238 10.10 -13.34 -14.26
N PRO A 239 8.76 -13.43 -14.03
CA PRO A 239 7.96 -12.32 -13.54
C PRO A 239 8.54 -11.67 -12.28
N VAL A 240 8.35 -10.36 -12.14
CA VAL A 240 8.99 -9.51 -11.12
C VAL A 240 8.85 -10.09 -9.71
N LEU A 241 7.63 -10.42 -9.31
CA LEU A 241 7.36 -10.93 -7.96
C LEU A 241 7.88 -12.37 -7.75
N GLU A 242 7.94 -13.18 -8.81
CA GLU A 242 8.36 -14.58 -8.74
C GLU A 242 9.86 -14.73 -8.42
N ARG A 243 10.68 -13.74 -8.77
CA ARG A 243 12.13 -13.77 -8.47
C ARG A 243 12.41 -13.89 -6.97
N LEU A 244 11.59 -13.23 -6.14
CA LEU A 244 11.72 -13.29 -4.68
C LEU A 244 11.32 -14.66 -4.12
N ARG A 245 10.43 -15.39 -4.82
CA ARG A 245 10.04 -16.78 -4.49
C ARG A 245 11.09 -17.79 -4.99
N ALA A 246 11.64 -17.57 -6.17
CA ALA A 246 12.61 -18.45 -6.80
C ALA A 246 14.01 -18.39 -6.15
N ALA A 247 14.33 -17.30 -5.45
CA ALA A 247 15.59 -17.15 -4.75
C ALA A 247 15.90 -18.34 -3.82
N ALA A 248 17.08 -18.92 -3.98
CA ALA A 248 17.46 -20.18 -3.34
C ALA A 248 17.83 -20.01 -1.85
N ASP A 249 18.55 -18.94 -1.52
CA ASP A 249 19.05 -18.65 -0.19
C ASP A 249 18.97 -17.15 0.16
N ALA A 250 19.52 -16.78 1.32
CA ALA A 250 19.49 -15.39 1.80
C ALA A 250 20.32 -14.42 0.95
N SER A 251 21.45 -14.87 0.40
CA SER A 251 22.31 -14.05 -0.45
C SER A 251 21.62 -13.78 -1.79
N ASP A 252 21.08 -14.84 -2.39
CA ASP A 252 20.32 -14.75 -3.64
C ASP A 252 19.04 -13.91 -3.44
N LEU A 253 18.29 -14.12 -2.34
CA LEU A 253 17.11 -13.31 -2.02
C LEU A 253 17.47 -11.82 -1.90
N ARG A 254 18.58 -11.50 -1.24
CA ARG A 254 19.06 -10.11 -1.14
C ARG A 254 19.41 -9.54 -2.52
N ALA A 255 20.08 -10.31 -3.36
CA ALA A 255 20.45 -9.89 -4.72
C ALA A 255 19.20 -9.64 -5.57
N GLN A 256 18.22 -10.55 -5.57
CA GLN A 256 16.96 -10.37 -6.28
C GLN A 256 16.15 -9.19 -5.73
N ALA A 257 16.10 -9.02 -4.40
CA ALA A 257 15.42 -7.88 -3.79
C ALA A 257 16.05 -6.54 -4.21
N ALA A 258 17.38 -6.42 -4.18
CA ALA A 258 18.08 -5.23 -4.65
C ALA A 258 17.84 -4.96 -6.15
N ALA A 259 17.84 -6.01 -6.97
CA ALA A 259 17.51 -5.93 -8.40
C ALA A 259 16.03 -5.57 -8.68
N LEU A 260 15.19 -5.55 -7.65
CA LEU A 260 13.82 -5.05 -7.69
C LEU A 260 13.65 -3.74 -6.91
N GLY A 261 14.73 -3.12 -6.44
CA GLY A 261 14.69 -1.85 -5.69
C GLY A 261 14.25 -1.98 -4.24
N LEU A 262 14.35 -3.17 -3.66
CA LEU A 262 14.05 -3.47 -2.26
C LEU A 262 15.36 -3.67 -1.48
N GLU A 263 15.88 -2.58 -0.92
CA GLU A 263 17.13 -2.60 -0.18
C GLU A 263 16.99 -3.24 1.20
N MET A 264 17.90 -4.16 1.53
CA MET A 264 18.00 -4.76 2.86
C MET A 264 19.37 -5.39 3.14
N SER A 265 19.69 -5.53 4.42
CA SER A 265 20.88 -6.27 4.86
C SER A 265 20.75 -7.78 4.62
N GLU A 266 21.88 -8.47 4.47
CA GLU A 266 21.92 -9.94 4.40
C GLU A 266 21.32 -10.62 5.64
N ARG A 267 21.55 -10.04 6.82
CA ARG A 267 20.90 -10.49 8.06
C ARG A 267 19.37 -10.42 7.95
N THR A 268 18.84 -9.36 7.34
CA THR A 268 17.40 -9.21 7.12
C THR A 268 16.90 -10.27 6.13
N ALA A 269 17.60 -10.50 5.02
CA ALA A 269 17.24 -11.54 4.06
C ALA A 269 17.22 -12.93 4.71
N HIS A 270 18.21 -13.24 5.57
CA HIS A 270 18.22 -14.48 6.34
C HIS A 270 17.00 -14.61 7.25
N ARG A 271 16.58 -13.53 7.91
CA ARG A 271 15.35 -13.50 8.73
C ARG A 271 14.09 -13.78 7.91
N ILE A 272 14.04 -13.35 6.65
CA ILE A 272 12.94 -13.67 5.73
C ILE A 272 12.95 -15.16 5.41
N VAL A 273 14.10 -15.71 5.00
CA VAL A 273 14.23 -17.13 4.60
C VAL A 273 13.82 -18.08 5.74
N ILE A 274 14.18 -17.78 6.99
CA ILE A 274 13.81 -18.59 8.16
C ILE A 274 12.42 -18.26 8.74
N GLY A 275 11.64 -17.38 8.10
CA GLY A 275 10.28 -17.06 8.52
C GLY A 275 10.14 -16.15 9.76
N GLN A 276 11.20 -15.43 10.15
CA GLN A 276 11.16 -14.46 11.26
C GLN A 276 10.54 -13.11 10.88
N ILE A 277 10.40 -12.82 9.59
CA ILE A 277 9.63 -11.66 9.10
C ILE A 277 8.32 -12.19 8.56
N ASN A 278 7.23 -11.84 9.23
CA ASN A 278 5.90 -12.31 8.87
C ASN A 278 5.42 -11.63 7.58
N PRO A 279 4.84 -12.38 6.63
CA PRO A 279 4.13 -11.81 5.50
C PRO A 279 3.03 -10.85 5.94
N LEU A 280 2.88 -9.76 5.20
CA LEU A 280 1.84 -8.76 5.40
C LEU A 280 0.46 -9.36 5.09
N ARG A 281 -0.55 -8.84 5.78
CA ARG A 281 -1.94 -8.94 5.34
C ARG A 281 -2.20 -7.85 4.31
N SER A 282 -3.13 -8.08 3.38
CA SER A 282 -3.58 -7.01 2.50
C SER A 282 -4.13 -5.85 3.32
N VAL A 283 -4.02 -4.63 2.79
CA VAL A 283 -4.46 -3.41 3.44
C VAL A 283 -5.94 -3.52 3.86
N VAL A 284 -6.81 -4.03 2.98
CA VAL A 284 -8.23 -4.27 3.28
C VAL A 284 -8.39 -5.26 4.43
N ALA A 285 -7.70 -6.41 4.40
CA ALA A 285 -7.80 -7.40 5.47
C ALA A 285 -7.33 -6.82 6.82
N ARG A 286 -6.30 -5.97 6.81
CA ARG A 286 -5.83 -5.30 8.02
C ARG A 286 -6.86 -4.31 8.56
N LEU A 287 -7.52 -3.53 7.70
CA LEU A 287 -8.56 -2.58 8.10
C LEU A 287 -9.81 -3.27 8.64
N THR A 288 -10.28 -4.34 7.99
CA THR A 288 -11.49 -5.06 8.41
C THR A 288 -11.27 -5.83 9.71
N HIS A 289 -10.08 -6.40 9.90
CA HIS A 289 -9.71 -7.00 11.19
C HIS A 289 -9.50 -5.96 12.29
N ALA A 290 -8.93 -4.78 11.97
CA ALA A 290 -8.81 -3.69 12.93
C ALA A 290 -10.19 -3.14 13.36
N GLY A 291 -11.16 -3.10 12.43
CA GLY A 291 -12.55 -2.74 12.72
C GLY A 291 -13.28 -3.75 13.61
N GLY A 292 -12.89 -5.03 13.57
CA GLY A 292 -13.37 -6.06 14.49
C GLY A 292 -12.65 -6.13 15.84
N SER A 293 -11.49 -5.48 15.99
CA SER A 293 -10.63 -5.61 17.18
C SER A 293 -10.73 -4.45 18.18
N ALA A 294 -11.82 -3.67 18.12
CA ALA A 294 -12.28 -2.92 19.30
C ALA A 294 -12.97 -3.83 20.34
N ALA A 295 -13.19 -5.11 20.01
CA ALA A 295 -13.68 -6.14 20.91
C ALA A 295 -12.77 -7.37 20.86
N GLY A 296 -11.87 -7.47 21.84
CA GLY A 296 -11.23 -8.74 22.23
C GLY A 296 -10.26 -9.37 21.24
N GLN A 297 -8.98 -8.96 21.28
CA GLN A 297 -7.89 -9.92 21.08
C GLN A 297 -6.79 -9.69 22.11
N ASP A 298 -6.60 -10.73 22.91
CA ASP A 298 -5.54 -10.93 23.90
C ASP A 298 -4.18 -10.49 23.37
N ARG A 299 -3.66 -9.41 23.96
CA ARG A 299 -2.22 -9.19 23.99
C ARG A 299 -1.69 -9.91 25.21
N THR A 300 -1.06 -11.06 25.01
CA THR A 300 -0.14 -11.63 25.98
C THR A 300 0.99 -10.62 26.19
N VAL A 301 0.89 -9.86 27.29
CA VAL A 301 1.86 -8.82 27.64
C VAL A 301 3.12 -9.50 28.15
N ASP A 302 4.24 -9.22 27.47
CA ASP A 302 5.58 -9.61 27.91
C ASP A 302 5.97 -8.79 29.16
N LEU A 303 5.83 -9.41 30.33
CA LEU A 303 5.98 -8.81 31.67
C LEU A 303 7.43 -8.39 32.00
N ALA A 304 8.40 -8.64 31.13
CA ALA A 304 9.81 -8.38 31.42
C ALA A 304 10.29 -6.95 31.10
N ARG A 305 9.50 -6.11 30.41
CA ARG A 305 10.04 -4.87 29.80
C ARG A 305 9.47 -3.51 30.21
N ASP A 306 8.45 -3.41 31.07
CA ASP A 306 7.81 -2.11 31.31
C ASP A 306 7.63 -1.75 32.80
N ARG A 307 8.64 -1.10 33.40
CA ARG A 307 8.67 -0.66 34.81
C ARG A 307 8.11 0.76 35.04
N ARG A 308 7.03 1.20 34.37
CA ARG A 308 6.52 2.59 34.56
C ARG A 308 5.02 2.79 34.78
N GLY A 309 4.31 1.80 35.33
CA GLY A 309 2.97 2.05 35.87
C GLY A 309 2.41 0.85 36.63
N LEU A 310 1.65 1.10 37.70
CA LEU A 310 0.88 0.05 38.36
C LEU A 310 -0.18 -0.44 37.36
N ARG A 311 -0.06 -1.68 36.89
CA ARG A 311 -1.03 -2.35 36.02
C ARG A 311 -1.45 -3.65 36.70
N LEU A 312 -2.74 -3.79 37.03
CA LEU A 312 -3.32 -5.10 37.34
C LEU A 312 -3.66 -5.80 36.02
N SER A 313 -3.52 -7.12 36.01
CA SER A 313 -4.13 -7.94 34.97
C SER A 313 -5.66 -7.88 35.08
N SER A 314 -6.37 -8.16 34.00
CA SER A 314 -7.84 -8.23 34.00
C SER A 314 -8.35 -9.35 34.91
N SER A 315 -7.63 -10.48 35.00
CA SER A 315 -7.97 -11.57 35.92
C SER A 315 -7.84 -11.14 37.38
N ASP A 316 -6.74 -10.47 37.75
CA ASP A 316 -6.53 -10.03 39.13
C ASP A 316 -7.52 -8.93 39.51
N ALA A 317 -7.90 -8.05 38.57
CA ALA A 317 -8.90 -7.01 38.80
C ALA A 317 -10.30 -7.61 39.02
N GLN A 318 -10.64 -8.68 38.29
CA GLN A 318 -11.90 -9.41 38.49
C GLN A 318 -11.91 -10.19 39.79
N GLU A 319 -10.82 -10.87 40.13
CA GLU A 319 -10.69 -11.58 41.41
C GLU A 319 -10.80 -10.58 42.58
N PHE A 320 -10.11 -9.43 42.47
CA PHE A 320 -10.19 -8.37 43.46
C PHE A 320 -11.59 -7.77 43.58
N SER A 321 -12.30 -7.58 42.46
CA SER A 321 -13.71 -7.14 42.45
C SER A 321 -14.61 -8.11 43.24
N ARG A 322 -14.49 -9.42 42.99
CA ARG A 322 -15.27 -10.46 43.71
C ARG A 322 -14.98 -10.51 45.20
N VAL A 323 -13.71 -10.33 45.59
CA VAL A 323 -13.34 -10.26 47.02
C VAL A 323 -13.98 -9.04 47.68
N MET A 324 -13.96 -7.88 47.01
CA MET A 324 -14.57 -6.65 47.52
C MET A 324 -16.09 -6.72 47.58
N GLU A 325 -16.74 -7.41 46.65
CA GLU A 325 -18.19 -7.67 46.67
C GLU A 325 -18.57 -8.49 47.91
N ARG A 326 -17.85 -9.59 48.16
CA ARG A 326 -18.07 -10.42 49.35
C ARG A 326 -17.88 -9.64 50.63
N ASP A 327 -16.83 -8.82 50.71
CA ASP A 327 -16.53 -8.05 51.90
C ASP A 327 -17.52 -6.87 52.09
N PHE A 328 -18.16 -6.39 51.02
CA PHE A 328 -19.23 -5.39 51.08
C PHE A 328 -20.50 -5.93 51.77
N ALA A 329 -20.72 -7.25 51.80
CA ALA A 329 -21.88 -7.86 52.47
C ALA A 329 -22.01 -7.43 53.95
N LEU A 330 -20.88 -7.17 54.63
CA LEU A 330 -20.86 -6.66 56.00
C LEU A 330 -21.59 -5.31 56.14
N LEU A 331 -21.41 -4.42 55.16
CA LEU A 331 -22.10 -3.12 55.12
C LEU A 331 -23.53 -3.27 54.59
N GLY A 332 -23.74 -4.15 53.63
CA GLY A 332 -25.06 -4.49 53.09
C GLY A 332 -26.04 -4.94 54.19
N GLU A 333 -25.62 -5.83 55.08
CA GLU A 333 -26.45 -6.33 56.18
C GLU A 333 -26.73 -5.25 57.25
N ARG A 334 -25.73 -4.43 57.60
CA ARG A 334 -25.86 -3.43 58.68
C ARG A 334 -26.64 -2.19 58.29
N TYR A 335 -26.56 -1.80 57.01
CA TYR A 335 -27.15 -0.57 56.49
C TYR A 335 -28.25 -0.85 55.46
N TYR A 336 -28.65 -2.11 55.29
CA TYR A 336 -29.67 -2.56 54.33
C TYR A 336 -29.41 -2.06 52.89
N LEU A 337 -28.15 -2.14 52.45
CA LEU A 337 -27.70 -1.70 51.13
C LEU A 337 -27.55 -2.90 50.19
N SER A 338 -27.99 -2.73 48.94
CA SER A 338 -27.81 -3.70 47.85
C SER A 338 -26.94 -3.09 46.76
N LEU A 339 -26.12 -3.91 46.09
CA LEU A 339 -25.31 -3.50 44.96
C LEU A 339 -26.11 -3.60 43.67
N ALA A 340 -26.09 -2.55 42.85
CA ALA A 340 -26.74 -2.52 41.54
C ALA A 340 -25.90 -3.22 40.45
N SER A 341 -24.58 -3.33 40.66
CA SER A 341 -23.66 -4.08 39.79
C SER A 341 -22.37 -4.45 40.53
N ASP A 342 -21.60 -5.38 39.96
CA ASP A 342 -20.29 -5.78 40.48
C ASP A 342 -19.37 -4.56 40.72
N PRO A 343 -18.58 -4.54 41.82
CA PRO A 343 -17.71 -3.41 42.13
C PRO A 343 -16.73 -3.10 41.01
N ARG A 344 -16.74 -1.86 40.52
CA ARG A 344 -15.90 -1.43 39.40
C ARG A 344 -14.52 -1.04 39.88
N VAL A 345 -13.50 -1.78 39.46
CA VAL A 345 -12.09 -1.52 39.81
C VAL A 345 -11.41 -0.73 38.69
N ARG A 346 -10.89 0.46 39.00
CA ARG A 346 -10.08 1.28 38.09
C ARG A 346 -8.68 1.48 38.64
N VAL A 347 -7.67 1.17 37.83
CA VAL A 347 -6.25 1.36 38.20
C VAL A 347 -5.70 2.60 37.51
N GLY A 348 -5.31 3.59 38.30
CA GLY A 348 -4.58 4.77 37.85
C GLY A 348 -3.09 4.69 38.20
N HIS A 349 -2.32 5.68 37.73
CA HIS A 349 -0.85 5.70 37.85
C HIS A 349 -0.28 5.45 39.27
N ARG A 350 -1.02 5.82 40.34
CA ARG A 350 -0.65 5.59 41.76
C ARG A 350 -1.83 5.28 42.69
N LYS A 351 -2.98 4.88 42.14
CA LYS A 351 -4.17 4.61 42.96
C LYS A 351 -5.04 3.53 42.32
N ILE A 352 -5.67 2.71 43.14
CA ILE A 352 -6.76 1.83 42.74
C ILE A 352 -8.03 2.44 43.30
N THR A 353 -9.04 2.65 42.47
CA THR A 353 -10.35 3.16 42.86
C THR A 353 -11.36 2.05 42.64
N VAL A 354 -12.06 1.67 43.71
CA VAL A 354 -13.18 0.72 43.65
C VAL A 354 -14.47 1.51 43.87
N THR A 355 -15.40 1.39 42.93
CA THR A 355 -16.71 2.04 42.99
C THR A 355 -17.78 0.98 43.20
N PHE A 356 -18.60 1.18 44.24
CA PHE A 356 -19.77 0.36 44.55
C PHE A 356 -21.00 1.16 44.15
N ASP A 357 -21.71 0.71 43.13
CA ASP A 357 -22.98 1.32 42.71
C ASP A 357 -24.10 0.67 43.53
N LEU A 358 -24.85 1.46 44.30
CA LEU A 358 -25.92 0.98 45.18
C LEU A 358 -27.27 1.04 44.47
N GLU A 359 -28.16 0.10 44.77
CA GLU A 359 -29.56 0.18 44.34
C GLU A 359 -30.28 1.32 45.10
N GLU A 360 -30.98 2.18 44.36
CA GLU A 360 -31.93 3.11 44.96
C GLU A 360 -33.17 2.33 45.41
N LYS A 361 -33.52 2.41 46.70
CA LYS A 361 -34.81 1.93 47.20
C LYS A 361 -35.85 3.00 46.90
N ASP A 362 -36.95 2.60 46.25
CA ASP A 362 -38.20 3.37 46.22
C ASP A 362 -38.74 3.60 47.65
#